data_AF-M7C1F8-F1
#
_entry.id   AF-M7C1F8-F1
#
_cell.length_a   1.000
_cell.length_b   1.000
_cell.length_c   1.000
_cell.angle_alpha   90.00
_cell.angle_beta   90.00
_cell.angle_gamma   90.00
#
_symmetry.space_group_name_H-M   'P 1'
#
loop_
_entity.id
_entity.type
_entity.pdbx_description
1 polymer ?
#
loop_
_entity_poly.entity_id
_entity_poly.type
_entity_poly.pdbx_seq_one_letter_code
_entity_poly.pdbx_strand_id
1 'polypeptide(L)'
;MVRAARALLSAVTRLLILADMADVMRLLSHLKIVEEALEAVKNATNEQDLANRFKEFGKEMVKLNYVAARRQQELKDPHCRDEMAAARGALKKNATMLYTASQAFLRHPDVAATRANRDYVFKQVQEAIAGPDFPCICSSWYPKAAVAQSTGTESINITHALNQCCSIEYKDPFWG
;
A
#
# COMPACT_ATOMS: atom_id res chain seq x y z
N MET A 1 -27.82 13.41 32.18
CA MET A 1 -26.90 12.27 31.98
C MET A 1 -26.80 11.83 30.51
N VAL A 2 -27.91 11.56 29.80
CA VAL A 2 -27.89 11.08 28.40
C VAL A 2 -27.15 11.99 27.41
N ARG A 3 -27.25 13.33 27.55
CA ARG A 3 -26.55 14.28 26.65
C ARG A 3 -25.02 14.22 26.79
N ALA A 4 -24.51 14.12 28.01
CA ALA A 4 -23.08 14.00 28.29
C ALA A 4 -22.51 12.68 27.74
N ALA A 5 -23.25 11.57 27.91
CA ALA A 5 -22.87 10.28 27.35
C ALA A 5 -22.80 10.30 25.80
N ARG A 6 -23.78 10.94 25.14
CA ARG A 6 -23.75 11.12 23.67
C ARG A 6 -22.56 11.96 23.19
N ALA A 7 -22.26 13.05 23.90
CA ALA A 7 -21.12 13.90 23.58
C ALA A 7 -19.80 13.12 23.71
N LEU A 8 -19.64 12.32 24.78
CA LEU A 8 -18.48 11.47 24.98
C LEU A 8 -18.34 10.42 23.87
N LEU A 9 -19.41 9.70 23.55
CA LEU A 9 -19.39 8.70 22.48
C LEU A 9 -19.02 9.31 21.13
N SER A 10 -19.57 10.49 20.79
CA SER A 10 -19.22 11.21 19.56
C SER A 10 -17.73 11.56 19.50
N ALA A 11 -17.18 12.09 20.60
CA ALA A 11 -15.76 12.42 20.68
C ALA A 11 -14.86 11.19 20.55
N VAL A 12 -15.20 10.09 21.25
CA VAL A 12 -14.45 8.83 21.19
C VAL A 12 -14.52 8.23 19.78
N THR A 13 -15.69 8.22 19.14
CA THR A 13 -15.83 7.72 17.76
C THR A 13 -14.98 8.53 16.79
N ARG A 14 -14.97 9.87 16.89
CA ARG A 14 -14.10 10.74 16.06
C ARG A 14 -12.61 10.43 16.27
N LEU A 15 -12.19 10.19 17.51
CA LEU A 15 -10.80 9.83 17.81
C LEU A 15 -10.40 8.48 17.21
N LEU A 16 -11.25 7.45 17.36
CA LEU A 16 -11.02 6.12 16.79
C LEU A 16 -10.96 6.15 15.26
N ILE A 17 -11.79 6.99 14.64
CA ILE A 17 -11.76 7.23 13.20
C ILE A 17 -10.41 7.84 12.78
N LEU A 18 -9.95 8.90 13.44
CA LEU A 18 -8.65 9.52 13.13
C LEU A 18 -7.47 8.56 13.36
N ALA A 19 -7.53 7.73 14.40
CA ALA A 19 -6.52 6.71 14.65
C ALA A 19 -6.45 5.69 13.48
N ASP A 20 -7.60 5.21 13.00
CA ASP A 20 -7.66 4.31 11.83
C ASP A 20 -7.10 4.98 10.57
N MET A 21 -7.31 6.28 10.34
CA MET A 21 -6.69 7.01 9.21
C MET A 21 -5.17 6.98 9.32
N ALA A 22 -4.64 7.28 10.51
CA ALA A 22 -3.20 7.35 10.71
C ALA A 22 -2.54 5.99 10.42
N ASP A 23 -3.19 4.89 10.81
CA ASP A 23 -2.71 3.53 10.50
C ASP A 23 -2.77 3.23 8.99
N VAL A 24 -3.82 3.64 8.28
CA VAL A 24 -3.92 3.50 6.81
C VAL A 24 -2.86 4.34 6.09
N MET A 25 -2.68 5.62 6.48
CA MET A 25 -1.66 6.49 5.90
C MET A 25 -0.25 5.93 6.11
N ARG A 26 0.01 5.33 7.27
CA ARG A 26 1.28 4.64 7.54
C ARG A 26 1.47 3.44 6.62
N LEU A 27 0.44 2.64 6.35
CA LEU A 27 0.51 1.53 5.40
C LEU A 27 0.82 2.02 3.98
N LEU A 28 0.13 3.05 3.51
CA LEU A 28 0.36 3.67 2.19
C LEU A 28 1.78 4.25 2.07
N SER A 29 2.28 4.88 3.14
CA SER A 29 3.67 5.36 3.16
C SER A 29 4.69 4.23 3.02
N HIS A 30 4.48 3.08 3.66
CA HIS A 30 5.34 1.91 3.48
C HIS A 30 5.25 1.32 2.06
N LEU A 31 4.07 1.35 1.43
CA LEU A 31 3.91 0.92 0.03
C LEU A 31 4.77 1.78 -0.91
N LYS A 32 4.71 3.11 -0.77
CA LYS A 32 5.53 4.05 -1.56
C LYS A 32 7.02 3.83 -1.38
N ILE A 33 7.48 3.63 -0.14
CA ILE A 33 8.90 3.33 0.14
C ILE A 33 9.33 2.03 -0.55
N VAL A 34 8.50 0.99 -0.53
CA VAL A 34 8.79 -0.29 -1.21
C VAL A 34 8.81 -0.13 -2.72
N GLU A 35 7.93 0.71 -3.29
CA GLU A 35 7.90 1.03 -4.72
C GLU A 35 9.18 1.78 -5.17
N GLU A 36 9.61 2.78 -4.41
CA GLU A 36 10.86 3.49 -4.66
C GLU A 36 12.08 2.55 -4.58
N ALA A 37 12.12 1.69 -3.56
CA ALA A 37 13.17 0.69 -3.41
C ALA A 37 13.17 -0.36 -4.54
N LEU A 38 11.98 -0.72 -5.03
CA LEU A 38 11.81 -1.61 -6.18
C LEU A 38 12.39 -0.97 -7.45
N GLU A 39 12.05 0.28 -7.74
CA GLU A 39 12.60 1.00 -8.90
C GLU A 39 14.13 1.12 -8.79
N ALA A 40 14.66 1.31 -7.57
CA ALA A 40 16.09 1.27 -7.34
C ALA A 40 16.71 -0.09 -7.74
N VAL A 41 16.09 -1.23 -7.40
CA VAL A 41 16.56 -2.57 -7.79
C VAL A 41 16.62 -2.73 -9.31
N LYS A 42 15.62 -2.26 -10.05
CA LYS A 42 15.59 -2.33 -11.52
C LYS A 42 16.70 -1.51 -12.18
N ASN A 43 17.04 -0.38 -11.57
CA ASN A 43 18.07 0.55 -12.05
C ASN A 43 19.48 0.23 -11.56
N ALA A 44 19.70 -0.95 -10.95
CA ALA A 44 21.03 -1.42 -10.61
C ALA A 44 21.89 -1.59 -11.87
N THR A 45 23.15 -1.19 -11.79
CA THR A 45 24.07 -1.16 -12.96
C THR A 45 25.07 -2.31 -12.99
N ASN A 46 25.25 -3.01 -11.86
CA ASN A 46 26.18 -4.13 -11.70
C ASN A 46 25.70 -5.06 -10.58
N GLU A 47 26.26 -6.27 -10.49
CA GLU A 47 25.81 -7.30 -9.54
C GLU A 47 25.97 -6.89 -8.07
N GLN A 48 27.03 -6.13 -7.74
CA GLN A 48 27.26 -5.67 -6.37
C GLN A 48 26.22 -4.61 -5.96
N ASP A 49 25.92 -3.67 -6.84
CA ASP A 49 24.85 -2.67 -6.65
C ASP A 49 23.48 -3.37 -6.54
N LEU A 50 23.21 -4.35 -7.39
CA LEU A 50 21.99 -5.16 -7.32
C LEU A 50 21.84 -5.84 -5.95
N ALA A 51 22.90 -6.50 -5.46
CA ALA A 51 22.88 -7.15 -4.15
C ALA A 51 22.60 -6.16 -3.01
N ASN A 52 23.21 -4.97 -3.05
CA ASN A 52 23.01 -3.93 -2.06
C ASN A 52 21.58 -3.37 -2.07
N ARG A 53 21.07 -3.02 -3.25
CA ARG A 53 19.71 -2.49 -3.40
C ARG A 53 18.65 -3.52 -3.06
N PHE A 54 18.85 -4.78 -3.46
CA PHE A 54 17.92 -5.86 -3.13
C PHE A 54 17.88 -6.16 -1.63
N LYS A 55 19.02 -6.03 -0.93
CA LYS A 55 19.06 -6.12 0.53
C LYS A 55 18.22 -5.02 1.19
N GLU A 56 18.27 -3.79 0.69
CA GLU A 56 17.47 -2.69 1.23
C GLU A 56 15.98 -2.87 0.92
N PHE A 57 15.65 -3.21 -0.33
CA PHE A 57 14.30 -3.58 -0.74
C PHE A 57 13.70 -4.68 0.15
N GLY A 58 14.48 -5.72 0.47
CA GLY A 58 14.07 -6.78 1.39
C GLY A 58 13.74 -6.29 2.80
N LYS A 59 14.47 -5.30 3.33
CA LYS A 59 14.15 -4.70 4.65
C LYS A 59 12.83 -3.95 4.61
N GLU A 60 12.62 -3.13 3.57
CA GLU A 60 11.38 -2.36 3.42
C GLU A 60 10.17 -3.27 3.21
N MET A 61 10.33 -4.35 2.46
CA MET A 61 9.31 -5.40 2.34
C MET A 61 8.92 -6.04 3.67
N VAL A 62 9.89 -6.31 4.57
CA VAL A 62 9.60 -6.87 5.89
C VAL A 62 8.77 -5.88 6.72
N LYS A 63 9.11 -4.59 6.68
CA LYS A 63 8.35 -3.52 7.36
C LYS A 63 6.94 -3.39 6.81
N LEU A 64 6.79 -3.35 5.48
CA LEU A 64 5.48 -3.32 4.83
C LEU A 64 4.65 -4.55 5.22
N ASN A 65 5.21 -5.75 5.14
CA ASN A 65 4.52 -6.98 5.48
C ASN A 65 4.04 -7.01 6.94
N TYR A 66 4.79 -6.41 7.87
CA TYR A 66 4.37 -6.28 9.26
C TYR A 66 3.12 -5.39 9.40
N VAL A 67 3.12 -4.19 8.81
CA VAL A 67 1.98 -3.26 8.88
C VAL A 67 0.77 -3.83 8.12
N ALA A 68 1.01 -4.45 6.97
CA ALA A 68 -0.01 -5.12 6.17
C ALA A 68 -0.64 -6.30 6.94
N ALA A 69 0.15 -7.15 7.59
CA ALA A 69 -0.37 -8.26 8.38
C ALA A 69 -1.31 -7.79 9.51
N ARG A 70 -0.95 -6.68 10.17
CA ARG A 70 -1.77 -6.10 11.22
C ARG A 70 -3.10 -5.58 10.68
N ARG A 71 -3.07 -4.81 9.59
CA ARG A 71 -4.29 -4.32 8.93
C ARG A 71 -5.16 -5.49 8.43
N GLN A 72 -4.58 -6.56 7.89
CA GLN A 72 -5.33 -7.76 7.49
C GLN A 72 -6.10 -8.40 8.66
N GLN A 73 -5.61 -8.32 9.90
CA GLN A 73 -6.33 -8.84 11.07
C GLN A 73 -7.46 -7.92 11.54
N GLU A 74 -7.37 -6.62 11.24
CA GLU A 74 -8.36 -5.60 11.63
C GLU A 74 -9.57 -5.57 10.68
N LEU A 75 -9.35 -5.92 9.41
CA LEU A 75 -10.38 -6.00 8.38
C LEU A 75 -11.53 -6.93 8.80
N LYS A 76 -12.76 -6.45 8.63
CA LYS A 76 -13.97 -7.18 9.04
C LYS A 76 -14.51 -8.08 7.94
N ASP A 77 -14.39 -7.65 6.69
CA ASP A 77 -14.80 -8.43 5.53
C ASP A 77 -13.77 -9.55 5.26
N PRO A 78 -14.17 -10.84 5.33
CA PRO A 78 -13.29 -11.95 5.02
C PRO A 78 -12.70 -11.89 3.62
N HIS A 79 -13.47 -11.41 2.63
CA HIS A 79 -12.98 -11.30 1.25
C HIS A 79 -11.78 -10.36 1.17
N CYS A 80 -11.91 -9.16 1.74
CA CYS A 80 -10.78 -8.22 1.84
C CYS A 80 -9.57 -8.76 2.63
N ARG A 81 -9.79 -9.63 3.63
CA ARG A 81 -8.68 -10.29 4.35
C ARG A 81 -7.92 -11.26 3.45
N ASP A 82 -8.65 -11.98 2.60
CA ASP A 82 -8.08 -12.97 1.69
C ASP A 82 -7.36 -12.30 0.51
N GLU A 83 -7.92 -11.23 -0.06
CA GLU A 83 -7.27 -10.41 -1.10
C GLU A 83 -5.94 -9.86 -0.59
N MET A 84 -5.95 -9.24 0.59
CA MET A 84 -4.75 -8.70 1.21
C MET A 84 -3.70 -9.77 1.56
N ALA A 85 -4.16 -10.99 1.93
CA ALA A 85 -3.26 -12.13 2.12
C ALA A 85 -2.63 -12.58 0.79
N ALA A 86 -3.43 -12.62 -0.27
CA ALA A 86 -3.00 -13.01 -1.61
C ALA A 86 -1.98 -12.01 -2.17
N ALA A 87 -2.21 -10.71 -2.04
CA ALA A 87 -1.27 -9.68 -2.48
C ALA A 87 0.07 -9.76 -1.73
N ARG A 88 0.04 -9.92 -0.40
CA ARG A 88 1.26 -10.14 0.40
C ARG A 88 2.02 -11.39 -0.06
N GLY A 89 1.31 -12.47 -0.37
CA GLY A 89 1.88 -13.71 -0.90
C GLY A 89 2.53 -13.51 -2.28
N ALA A 90 1.83 -12.83 -3.19
CA ALA A 90 2.30 -12.51 -4.53
C ALA A 90 3.55 -11.61 -4.48
N LEU A 91 3.54 -10.58 -3.64
CA LEU A 91 4.67 -9.68 -3.43
C LEU A 91 5.93 -10.45 -3.00
N LYS A 92 5.81 -11.36 -2.03
CA LYS A 92 6.94 -12.20 -1.57
C LYS A 92 7.48 -13.12 -2.67
N LYS A 93 6.60 -13.75 -3.44
CA LYS A 93 6.97 -14.63 -4.54
C LYS A 93 7.69 -13.87 -5.66
N ASN A 94 7.11 -12.77 -6.12
CA ASN A 94 7.61 -11.99 -7.26
C ASN A 94 8.92 -11.27 -6.90
N ALA A 95 9.07 -10.79 -5.66
CA ALA A 95 10.31 -10.20 -5.16
C ALA A 95 11.51 -11.15 -5.29
N THR A 96 11.32 -12.43 -4.97
CA THR A 96 12.40 -13.43 -5.07
C THR A 96 12.81 -13.66 -6.54
N MET A 97 11.83 -13.68 -7.45
CA MET A 97 12.09 -13.81 -8.89
C MET A 97 12.82 -12.60 -9.46
N LEU A 98 12.52 -11.39 -8.95
CA LEU A 98 13.11 -10.15 -9.44
C LEU A 98 14.63 -10.14 -9.34
N TYR A 99 15.19 -10.62 -8.21
CA TYR A 99 16.64 -10.68 -8.05
C TYR A 99 17.28 -11.52 -9.16
N THR A 100 16.74 -12.72 -9.41
CA THR A 100 17.28 -13.64 -10.42
C THR A 100 17.14 -13.08 -11.84
N ALA A 101 16.02 -12.43 -12.16
CA ALA A 101 15.80 -11.83 -13.47
C ALA A 101 16.71 -10.62 -13.71
N SER A 102 16.88 -9.75 -12.70
CA SER A 102 17.81 -8.62 -12.76
C SER A 102 19.26 -9.07 -12.87
N GLN A 103 19.65 -10.13 -12.14
CA GLN A 103 20.99 -10.68 -12.23
C GLN A 103 21.28 -11.28 -13.61
N ALA A 104 20.33 -12.02 -14.19
CA ALA A 104 20.47 -12.55 -15.54
C ALA A 104 20.63 -11.45 -16.60
N PHE A 105 19.88 -10.35 -16.46
CA PHE A 105 20.02 -9.18 -17.33
C PHE A 105 21.40 -8.51 -17.21
N LEU A 106 21.94 -8.36 -16.00
CA LEU A 106 23.26 -7.77 -15.79
C LEU A 106 24.41 -8.62 -16.36
N ARG A 107 24.26 -9.95 -16.34
CA ARG A 107 25.25 -10.88 -16.90
C ARG A 107 25.20 -10.99 -18.42
N HIS A 108 24.02 -10.85 -19.00
CA HIS A 108 23.77 -11.03 -20.43
C HIS A 108 22.92 -9.87 -20.98
N PRO A 109 23.49 -8.65 -21.06
CA PRO A 109 22.75 -7.44 -21.45
C PRO A 109 22.38 -7.40 -22.94
N ASP A 110 23.08 -8.18 -23.76
CA ASP A 110 22.89 -8.37 -25.20
C ASP A 110 21.71 -9.31 -25.53
N VAL A 111 21.30 -10.15 -24.58
CA VAL A 111 20.18 -11.08 -24.75
C VAL A 111 18.86 -10.37 -24.46
N ALA A 112 18.13 -9.97 -25.51
CA ALA A 112 16.85 -9.25 -25.36
C ALA A 112 15.83 -9.95 -24.42
N ALA A 113 15.84 -11.29 -24.37
CA ALA A 113 14.96 -12.08 -23.52
C ALA A 113 15.19 -11.85 -22.01
N THR A 114 16.43 -11.56 -21.57
CA THR A 114 16.72 -11.30 -20.15
C THR A 114 16.12 -9.97 -19.70
N ARG A 115 16.16 -8.95 -20.56
CA ARG A 115 15.50 -7.66 -20.34
C ARG A 115 13.98 -7.82 -20.26
N ALA A 116 13.38 -8.50 -21.25
CA ALA A 116 11.94 -8.73 -21.28
C ALA A 116 11.46 -9.50 -20.04
N ASN A 117 12.21 -10.52 -19.59
CA ASN A 117 11.91 -11.26 -18.37
C ASN A 117 11.99 -10.37 -17.12
N ARG A 118 13.04 -9.56 -16.99
CA ARG A 118 13.19 -8.62 -15.86
C ARG A 118 12.04 -7.62 -15.81
N ASP A 119 11.70 -7.03 -16.94
CA ASP A 119 10.65 -6.00 -17.02
C ASP A 119 9.26 -6.62 -16.76
N TYR A 120 9.01 -7.86 -17.20
CA TYR A 120 7.81 -8.61 -16.86
C TYR A 120 7.70 -8.86 -15.35
N VAL A 121 8.75 -9.42 -14.73
CA VAL A 121 8.76 -9.69 -13.28
C VAL A 121 8.62 -8.39 -12.49
N PHE A 122 9.27 -7.31 -12.93
CA PHE A 122 9.13 -6.00 -12.32
C PHE A 122 7.67 -5.52 -12.31
N LYS A 123 6.99 -5.62 -13.47
CA LYS A 123 5.57 -5.29 -13.58
C LYS A 123 4.69 -6.13 -12.64
N GLN A 124 4.98 -7.43 -12.50
CA GLN A 124 4.27 -8.31 -11.57
C GLN A 124 4.48 -7.91 -10.09
N VAL A 125 5.65 -7.37 -9.74
CA VAL A 125 5.89 -6.83 -8.38
C VAL A 125 5.14 -5.51 -8.22
N GLN A 126 5.20 -4.62 -9.20
CA GLN A 126 4.46 -3.35 -9.18
C GLN A 126 2.95 -3.57 -9.05
N GLU A 127 2.37 -4.50 -9.83
CA GLU A 127 0.95 -4.85 -9.74
C GLU A 127 0.59 -5.45 -8.38
N ALA A 128 1.51 -6.12 -7.68
CA ALA A 128 1.27 -6.61 -6.31
C ALA A 128 1.36 -5.50 -5.26
N ILE A 129 2.09 -4.41 -5.53
CA ILE A 129 2.19 -3.22 -4.66
C ILE A 129 1.02 -2.26 -4.90
N ALA A 130 0.72 -1.99 -6.17
CA ALA A 130 -0.37 -1.13 -6.63
C ALA A 130 -1.74 -1.85 -6.67
N GLY A 131 -1.75 -3.14 -6.37
CA GLY A 131 -2.84 -4.07 -6.67
C GLY A 131 -4.21 -3.74 -6.08
N PRO A 132 -5.25 -4.48 -6.50
CA PRO A 132 -6.70 -4.23 -6.33
C PRO A 132 -7.21 -4.15 -4.89
N ASP A 133 -6.33 -4.11 -3.89
CA ASP A 133 -6.61 -4.04 -2.46
C ASP A 133 -6.83 -2.61 -1.97
N PHE A 134 -6.55 -1.58 -2.78
CA PHE A 134 -6.81 -0.18 -2.40
C PHE A 134 -8.26 0.05 -1.91
N PRO A 135 -9.29 -0.51 -2.60
CA PRO A 135 -10.65 -0.60 -2.09
C PRO A 135 -10.72 -1.32 -0.75
N CYS A 136 -10.04 -2.44 -0.51
CA CYS A 136 -10.09 -3.15 0.78
C CYS A 136 -9.34 -2.46 1.93
N ILE A 137 -8.26 -1.75 1.62
CA ILE A 137 -7.51 -0.92 2.58
C ILE A 137 -8.40 0.28 3.01
N CYS A 138 -9.16 0.84 2.06
CA CYS A 138 -10.01 2.02 2.23
C CYS A 138 -11.50 1.73 2.47
N SER A 139 -12.04 0.53 2.23
CA SER A 139 -13.49 0.23 2.27
C SER A 139 -14.03 0.21 3.70
N SER A 140 -13.16 0.04 4.69
CA SER A 140 -13.42 0.31 6.10
C SER A 140 -14.02 1.71 6.33
N TRP A 141 -13.78 2.67 5.42
CA TRP A 141 -14.09 4.09 5.60
C TRP A 141 -15.42 4.57 4.99
N TYR A 142 -15.81 4.09 3.81
CA TYR A 142 -16.98 4.61 3.09
C TYR A 142 -18.29 4.58 3.91
N PRO A 143 -18.59 3.53 4.70
CA PRO A 143 -19.78 3.51 5.55
C PRO A 143 -19.64 4.34 6.84
N LYS A 144 -18.43 4.45 7.40
CA LYS A 144 -18.19 5.10 8.70
C LYS A 144 -18.17 6.64 8.61
N ALA A 145 -17.70 7.19 7.49
CA ALA A 145 -17.76 8.62 7.23
C ALA A 145 -19.22 9.11 7.05
N ALA A 146 -20.09 8.30 6.45
CA ALA A 146 -21.51 8.61 6.28
C ALA A 146 -22.28 8.67 7.60
N VAL A 147 -21.97 7.76 8.55
CA VAL A 147 -22.59 7.76 9.90
C VAL A 147 -22.14 8.97 10.74
N ALA A 148 -20.91 9.47 10.55
CA ALA A 148 -20.41 10.65 11.24
C ALA A 148 -21.05 11.97 10.74
N GLN A 149 -21.62 12.00 9.53
CA GLN A 149 -22.27 13.18 8.95
C GLN A 149 -23.67 13.44 9.52
N SER A 150 -24.37 12.41 10.01
CA SER A 150 -25.75 12.56 10.50
C SER A 150 -25.89 13.22 11.88
N THR A 151 -24.79 13.48 12.61
CA THR A 151 -24.83 14.05 13.97
C THR A 151 -24.60 15.57 14.06
N GLY A 152 -24.65 16.29 12.93
CA GLY A 152 -24.97 17.73 12.90
C GLY A 152 -24.27 18.63 13.92
N THR A 153 -22.94 18.61 14.00
CA THR A 153 -22.16 19.67 14.69
C THR A 153 -20.79 19.84 14.05
N GLU A 154 -20.55 21.05 13.56
CA GLU A 154 -19.29 21.68 13.15
C GLU A 154 -18.25 20.81 12.42
N SER A 155 -18.21 21.09 11.11
CA SER A 155 -17.29 20.63 10.08
C SER A 155 -15.83 20.94 10.40
N ILE A 156 -15.20 20.13 11.23
CA ILE A 156 -13.75 19.97 11.13
C ILE A 156 -13.50 19.11 9.89
N ASN A 157 -12.70 19.66 8.97
CA ASN A 157 -12.12 19.19 7.70
C ASN A 157 -11.81 17.69 7.48
N ILE A 158 -12.63 16.76 7.95
CA ILE A 158 -12.48 15.33 7.72
C ILE A 158 -12.73 15.03 6.23
N THR A 159 -13.70 15.70 5.59
CA THR A 159 -13.94 15.60 4.14
C THR A 159 -12.76 16.11 3.31
N HIS A 160 -12.03 17.13 3.76
CA HIS A 160 -10.83 17.63 3.08
C HIS A 160 -9.65 16.66 3.23
N ALA A 161 -9.44 16.10 4.42
CA ALA A 161 -8.42 15.08 4.66
C ALA A 161 -8.70 13.78 3.88
N LEU A 162 -9.98 13.39 3.76
CA LEU A 162 -10.44 12.26 2.95
C LEU A 162 -10.30 12.51 1.45
N ASN A 163 -10.71 13.69 0.98
CA ASN A 163 -10.53 14.06 -0.41
C ASN A 163 -9.05 14.20 -0.77
N GLN A 164 -8.17 14.64 0.13
CA GLN A 164 -6.72 14.61 -0.12
C GLN A 164 -6.17 13.19 -0.19
N CYS A 165 -6.59 12.27 0.70
CA CYS A 165 -6.15 10.87 0.62
C CYS A 165 -6.60 10.17 -0.67
N CYS A 166 -7.81 10.46 -1.17
CA CYS A 166 -8.27 9.93 -2.47
C CYS A 166 -7.74 10.71 -3.69
N SER A 167 -7.50 12.02 -3.59
CA SER A 167 -7.09 12.85 -4.73
C SER A 167 -5.58 12.90 -4.96
N ILE A 168 -4.75 12.53 -3.97
CA ILE A 168 -3.29 12.49 -4.14
C ILE A 168 -2.84 11.29 -5.01
N GLU A 169 -3.67 10.26 -5.17
CA GLU A 169 -3.30 9.06 -5.96
C GLU A 169 -4.19 8.81 -7.21
N TYR A 170 -5.14 9.71 -7.51
CA TYR A 170 -6.00 9.63 -8.70
C TYR A 170 -5.88 10.86 -9.60
N LYS A 171 -4.65 11.33 -9.81
CA LYS A 171 -4.31 12.37 -10.79
C LYS A 171 -3.00 12.03 -11.52
N ASP A 172 -3.01 10.92 -12.25
CA ASP A 172 -2.19 10.83 -13.47
C ASP A 172 -3.10 11.02 -14.70
N PRO A 173 -2.93 12.11 -15.46
CA PRO A 173 -3.65 12.38 -16.69
C PRO A 173 -2.90 11.74 -17.86
N PHE A 174 -3.17 10.47 -18.14
CA PHE A 174 -2.69 9.82 -19.37
C PHE A 174 -3.80 9.02 -20.06
N TRP A 175 -4.96 9.65 -20.22
CA TRP A 175 -5.89 9.39 -21.33
C TRP A 175 -6.70 10.67 -21.56
N GLY A 176 -6.35 11.39 -22.62
CA GLY A 176 -6.91 12.66 -23.06
C GLY A 176 -5.95 13.36 -24.01
#